data_AF-A0A1Q6YJZ0-F1
#
_entry.id   AF-A0A1Q6YJZ0-F1
#
_cell.length_a   1.000
_cell.length_b   1.000
_cell.length_c   1.000
_cell.angle_alpha   90.00
_cell.angle_beta   90.00
_cell.angle_gamma   90.00
#
_symmetry.space_group_name_H-M   'P 1'
#
loop_
_entity.id
_entity.type
_entity.pdbx_description
1 polymer ?
#
loop_
_entity_poly.entity_id
_entity_poly.type
_entity_poly.pdbx_seq_one_letter_code
_entity_poly.pdbx_strand_id
1 'polypeptide(L)'
;MCSCGGYSSDTIRAMKVREAKDFLVAQTAEQAALDGVPLTDLEKRMMYFTEGPEAIEDPSTLNEEFEAQYDIAQFEKKISRLMGHAYKRIKSQNPEIVRRWDAAIRALRRGDHYILVLWGHPLKKASLREWFAMAVLVLFLLMPFLVAMLVFPRRDGTWPLQNYVPVPNPRFLQALFALLIIGGFLFPKVLFWPLDRFFDFIDRLVEGKKTEPEH
;
A
#
# COMPACT_ATOMS: atom_id res chain seq x y z
N MET A 1 -39.09 -46.59 22.23
CA MET A 1 -38.14 -45.72 22.94
C MET A 1 -36.96 -45.48 22.02
N CYS A 2 -36.96 -44.38 21.27
CA CYS A 2 -35.83 -44.00 20.41
C CYS A 2 -35.06 -42.89 21.12
N SER A 3 -33.81 -43.20 21.45
CA SER A 3 -32.84 -42.31 22.07
C SER A 3 -32.36 -41.29 21.04
N CYS A 4 -32.63 -40.00 21.27
CA CYS A 4 -32.09 -38.92 20.46
C CYS A 4 -30.63 -38.67 20.90
N GLY A 5 -29.69 -39.12 20.07
CA GLY A 5 -28.28 -38.75 20.19
C GLY A 5 -28.12 -37.24 19.99
N GLY A 6 -27.67 -36.55 21.03
CA GLY A 6 -27.28 -35.15 20.94
C GLY A 6 -26.03 -35.02 20.07
N TYR A 7 -26.15 -34.31 18.95
CA TYR A 7 -25.00 -33.78 18.24
C TYR A 7 -24.42 -32.64 19.09
N SER A 8 -23.36 -32.92 19.84
CA SER A 8 -22.45 -31.89 20.33
C SER A 8 -21.80 -31.22 19.12
N SER A 9 -22.39 -30.11 18.68
CA SER A 9 -21.74 -29.16 17.79
C SER A 9 -20.57 -28.56 18.56
N ASP A 10 -19.36 -29.09 18.31
CA ASP A 10 -18.10 -28.52 18.78
C ASP A 10 -17.99 -27.09 18.24
N THR A 11 -18.52 -26.16 19.01
CA THR A 11 -18.56 -24.75 18.67
C THR A 11 -17.14 -24.26 18.91
N ILE A 12 -16.34 -24.16 17.85
CA ILE A 12 -15.01 -23.54 17.90
C ILE A 12 -15.16 -22.25 18.70
N ARG A 13 -14.60 -22.24 19.90
CA ARG A 13 -14.77 -21.14 20.85
C ARG A 13 -14.32 -19.85 20.17
N ALA A 14 -15.24 -18.91 20.01
CA ALA A 14 -14.91 -17.60 19.47
C ALA A 14 -13.82 -16.95 20.35
N MET A 15 -12.74 -16.49 19.72
CA MET A 15 -11.65 -15.80 20.41
C MET A 15 -12.18 -14.55 21.12
N LYS A 16 -11.74 -14.32 22.36
CA LYS A 16 -12.13 -13.13 23.13
C LYS A 16 -11.36 -11.89 22.63
N VAL A 17 -11.94 -10.70 22.76
CA VAL A 17 -11.32 -9.42 22.31
C VAL A 17 -9.93 -9.23 22.92
N ARG A 18 -9.79 -9.40 24.25
CA ARG A 18 -8.50 -9.28 24.92
C ARG A 18 -7.46 -10.27 24.41
N GLU A 19 -7.86 -11.54 24.25
CA GLU A 19 -7.00 -12.59 23.71
C GLU A 19 -6.55 -12.28 22.27
N ALA A 20 -7.43 -11.71 21.45
CA ALA A 20 -7.12 -11.28 20.10
C ALA A 20 -6.07 -10.16 20.07
N LYS A 21 -6.22 -9.14 20.93
CA LYS A 21 -5.24 -8.05 21.07
C LYS A 21 -3.89 -8.58 21.57
N ASP A 22 -3.89 -9.40 22.63
CA ASP A 22 -2.68 -10.01 23.19
C ASP A 22 -1.92 -10.79 22.13
N PHE A 23 -2.62 -11.59 21.32
CA PHE A 23 -2.03 -12.35 20.23
C PHE A 23 -1.37 -11.43 19.18
N LEU A 24 -2.07 -10.40 18.71
CA LEU A 24 -1.55 -9.50 17.67
C LEU A 24 -0.38 -8.65 18.17
N VAL A 25 -0.45 -8.16 19.41
CA VAL A 25 0.65 -7.41 20.05
C VAL A 25 1.87 -8.32 20.24
N ALA A 26 1.68 -9.57 20.70
CA ALA A 26 2.77 -10.53 20.85
C ALA A 26 3.47 -10.82 19.51
N GLN A 27 2.71 -11.05 18.43
CA GLN A 27 3.29 -11.27 17.10
C GLN A 27 4.04 -10.04 16.57
N THR A 28 3.54 -8.84 16.87
CA THR A 28 4.20 -7.58 16.49
C THR A 28 5.48 -7.37 17.28
N ALA A 29 5.48 -7.65 18.58
CA ALA A 29 6.66 -7.56 19.44
C ALA A 29 7.74 -8.59 19.05
N GLU A 30 7.34 -9.82 18.73
CA GLU A 30 8.24 -10.85 18.20
C GLU A 30 8.89 -10.37 16.90
N GLN A 31 8.10 -9.81 15.98
CA GLN A 31 8.64 -9.28 14.73
C GLN A 31 9.53 -8.05 14.95
N ALA A 32 9.22 -7.18 15.90
CA ALA A 32 10.05 -6.04 16.25
C ALA A 32 11.44 -6.48 16.73
N ALA A 33 11.49 -7.54 17.55
CA ALA A 33 12.74 -8.14 17.99
C ALA A 33 13.54 -8.74 16.82
N LEU A 34 12.88 -9.43 15.89
CA LEU A 34 13.51 -9.99 14.69
C LEU A 34 14.05 -8.91 13.74
N ASP A 35 13.33 -7.79 13.60
CA ASP A 35 13.71 -6.67 12.73
C ASP A 35 14.72 -5.72 13.40
N GLY A 36 15.09 -5.95 14.67
CA GLY A 36 15.97 -5.06 15.44
C GLY A 36 15.35 -3.68 15.71
N VAL A 37 14.02 -3.57 15.69
CA VAL A 37 13.28 -2.33 15.91
C VAL A 37 12.78 -2.32 17.36
N PRO A 38 13.10 -1.29 18.17
CA PRO A 38 12.58 -1.22 19.54
C PRO A 38 11.06 -1.00 19.50
N LEU A 39 10.32 -1.70 20.37
CA LEU A 39 8.89 -1.50 20.57
C LEU A 39 8.65 -1.15 22.04
N THR A 40 8.31 0.11 22.31
CA THR A 40 8.18 0.63 23.67
C THR A 40 6.86 0.18 24.32
N ASP A 41 6.77 0.28 25.64
CA ASP A 41 5.55 -0.11 26.35
C ASP A 41 4.39 0.83 26.04
N LEU A 42 4.64 2.13 25.85
CA LEU A 42 3.63 3.10 25.40
C LEU A 42 3.09 2.75 24.01
N GLU A 43 3.97 2.34 23.08
CA GLU A 43 3.54 1.87 21.76
C GLU A 43 2.68 0.60 21.84
N LYS A 44 3.04 -0.36 22.70
CA LYS A 44 2.22 -1.56 22.94
C LYS A 44 0.87 -1.18 23.53
N ARG A 45 0.82 -0.28 24.52
CA ARG A 45 -0.43 0.20 25.11
C ARG A 45 -1.32 0.88 24.08
N MET A 46 -0.76 1.71 23.20
CA MET A 46 -1.51 2.29 22.07
C MET A 46 -2.10 1.23 21.13
N MET A 47 -1.42 0.10 20.92
CA MET A 47 -2.03 -1.02 20.16
C MET A 47 -3.26 -1.62 20.87
N TYR A 48 -3.40 -1.48 22.19
CA TYR A 48 -4.61 -1.89 22.91
C TYR A 48 -5.74 -0.86 22.87
N PHE A 49 -5.48 0.36 22.38
CA PHE A 49 -6.44 1.46 22.38
C PHE A 49 -7.78 1.10 21.73
N THR A 50 -8.86 1.55 22.36
CA THR A 50 -10.25 1.33 21.95
C THR A 50 -11.09 2.46 22.52
N GLU A 51 -11.88 3.10 21.67
CA GLU A 51 -12.85 4.09 22.10
C GLU A 51 -14.13 3.36 22.52
N GLY A 52 -14.33 3.20 23.84
CA GLY A 52 -15.53 2.55 24.36
C GLY A 52 -15.38 2.00 25.78
N PRO A 53 -16.45 1.41 26.35
CA PRO A 53 -16.46 0.87 27.71
C PRO A 53 -15.51 -0.33 27.92
N GLU A 54 -14.99 -0.89 26.84
CA GLU A 54 -14.02 -2.00 26.84
C GLU A 54 -12.55 -1.50 26.91
N ALA A 55 -12.34 -0.19 27.07
CA ALA A 55 -11.03 0.40 27.26
C ALA A 55 -10.41 -0.07 28.59
N ILE A 56 -9.15 -0.50 28.55
CA ILE A 56 -8.41 -0.98 29.73
C ILE A 56 -7.92 0.20 30.58
N GLU A 57 -7.56 1.28 29.91
CA GLU A 57 -7.09 2.54 30.49
C GLU A 57 -7.92 3.69 29.91
N ASP A 58 -7.85 4.85 30.56
CA ASP A 58 -8.54 6.05 30.08
C ASP A 58 -8.01 6.47 28.71
N PRO A 59 -8.84 6.43 27.64
CA PRO A 59 -8.40 6.77 26.29
C PRO A 59 -7.82 8.18 26.17
N SER A 60 -8.37 9.15 26.92
CA SER A 60 -7.90 10.55 26.87
C SER A 60 -6.49 10.67 27.42
N THR A 61 -6.26 10.15 28.63
CA THR A 61 -4.94 10.19 29.29
C THR A 61 -3.88 9.45 28.47
N LEU A 62 -4.22 8.28 27.91
CA LEU A 62 -3.28 7.55 27.06
C LEU A 62 -2.90 8.34 25.80
N ASN A 63 -3.89 8.94 25.13
CA ASN A 63 -3.65 9.71 23.93
C ASN A 63 -2.81 10.97 24.20
N GLU A 64 -3.06 11.67 25.30
CA GLU A 64 -2.25 12.82 25.73
C GLU A 64 -0.79 12.43 26.01
N GLU A 65 -0.54 11.32 26.71
CA GLU A 65 0.81 10.81 26.96
C GLU A 65 1.52 10.43 25.65
N PHE A 66 0.77 9.89 24.70
CA PHE A 66 1.27 9.48 23.39
C PHE A 66 1.63 10.66 22.51
N GLU A 67 0.72 11.64 22.35
CA GLU A 67 0.94 12.84 21.53
C GLU A 67 2.11 13.70 22.04
N ALA A 68 2.39 13.67 23.35
CA ALA A 68 3.54 14.36 23.91
C ALA A 68 4.90 13.80 23.44
N GLN A 69 4.94 12.55 22.98
CA GLN A 69 6.19 11.82 22.72
C GLN A 69 6.32 11.29 21.28
N TYR A 70 5.21 11.08 20.57
CA TYR A 70 5.19 10.40 19.28
C TYR A 70 4.43 11.18 18.21
N ASP A 71 4.95 11.11 16.98
CA ASP A 71 4.20 11.45 15.79
C ASP A 71 3.32 10.26 15.37
N ILE A 72 2.01 10.49 15.30
CA ILE A 72 1.01 9.45 14.99
C ILE A 72 1.33 8.76 13.65
N ALA A 73 1.68 9.53 12.62
CA ALA A 73 1.94 8.95 11.29
C ALA A 73 3.19 8.06 11.27
N GLN A 74 4.26 8.44 11.99
CA GLN A 74 5.46 7.62 12.12
C GLN A 74 5.17 6.34 12.90
N PHE A 75 4.40 6.43 13.98
CA PHE A 75 3.98 5.27 14.76
C PHE A 75 3.12 4.31 13.94
N GLU A 76 2.06 4.79 13.30
CA GLU A 76 1.16 3.97 12.50
C GLU A 76 1.95 3.26 11.39
N LYS A 77 2.83 3.98 10.70
CA LYS A 77 3.70 3.41 9.68
C LYS A 77 4.63 2.33 10.25
N LYS A 78 5.22 2.57 11.42
CA LYS A 78 6.10 1.62 12.10
C LYS A 78 5.35 0.33 12.44
N ILE A 79 4.22 0.43 13.14
CA ILE A 79 3.45 -0.73 13.59
C ILE A 79 2.83 -1.48 12.41
N SER A 80 2.27 -0.77 11.41
CA SER A 80 1.71 -1.40 10.21
C SER A 80 2.76 -2.24 9.46
N ARG A 81 3.99 -1.72 9.37
CA ARG A 81 5.11 -2.47 8.77
C ARG A 81 5.45 -3.73 9.55
N LEU A 82 5.55 -3.62 10.88
CA LEU A 82 5.86 -4.76 11.75
C LEU A 82 4.76 -5.82 11.69
N MET A 83 3.48 -5.43 11.74
CA MET A 83 2.37 -6.36 11.60
C MET A 83 2.37 -7.04 10.22
N GLY A 84 2.65 -6.29 9.15
CA GLY A 84 2.77 -6.84 7.80
C GLY A 84 3.91 -7.85 7.66
N HIS A 85 5.07 -7.57 8.23
CA HIS A 85 6.20 -8.50 8.28
C HIS A 85 5.86 -9.75 9.11
N ALA A 86 5.24 -9.57 10.29
CA ALA A 86 4.81 -10.67 11.15
C ALA A 86 3.86 -11.60 10.41
N TYR A 87 2.84 -11.04 9.74
CA TYR A 87 1.89 -11.82 8.95
C TYR A 87 2.56 -12.57 7.79
N LYS A 88 3.48 -11.90 7.06
CA LYS A 88 4.24 -12.54 5.98
C LYS A 88 5.07 -13.72 6.48
N ARG A 89 5.72 -13.58 7.65
CA ARG A 89 6.50 -14.63 8.29
C ARG A 89 5.63 -15.81 8.72
N ILE A 90 4.52 -15.58 9.44
CA ILE A 90 3.67 -16.70 9.90
C ILE A 90 3.04 -17.43 8.71
N LYS A 91 2.75 -16.72 7.61
CA LYS A 91 2.18 -17.31 6.40
C LYS A 91 3.12 -18.30 5.72
N SER A 92 4.43 -18.08 5.78
CA SER A 92 5.41 -19.03 5.22
C SER A 92 5.75 -20.18 6.18
N GLN A 93 5.51 -20.02 7.48
CA GLN A 93 5.96 -20.98 8.50
C GLN A 93 4.86 -21.90 9.02
N ASN A 94 3.67 -21.38 9.35
CA ASN A 94 2.64 -22.15 10.06
C ASN A 94 1.20 -21.73 9.72
N PRO A 95 0.44 -22.57 9.00
CA PRO A 95 -0.93 -22.26 8.61
C PRO A 95 -1.91 -22.16 9.79
N GLU A 96 -1.64 -22.81 10.93
CA GLU A 96 -2.51 -22.71 12.11
C GLU A 96 -2.40 -21.33 12.78
N ILE A 97 -1.21 -20.71 12.77
CA ILE A 97 -1.02 -19.36 13.29
C ILE A 97 -1.73 -18.33 12.41
N VAL A 98 -1.77 -18.55 11.09
CA VAL A 98 -2.54 -17.73 10.15
C VAL A 98 -4.04 -17.81 10.47
N ARG A 99 -4.58 -19.02 10.70
CA ARG A 99 -5.99 -19.18 11.11
C ARG A 99 -6.29 -18.47 12.42
N ARG A 100 -5.35 -18.51 13.37
CA ARG A 100 -5.45 -17.80 14.66
C ARG A 100 -5.41 -16.28 14.47
N TRP A 101 -4.57 -15.78 13.57
CA TRP A 101 -4.55 -14.37 13.18
C TRP A 101 -5.89 -13.93 12.58
N ASP A 102 -6.43 -14.71 11.64
CA ASP A 102 -7.73 -14.39 11.03
C ASP A 102 -8.86 -14.44 12.07
N ALA A 103 -8.77 -15.36 13.06
CA ALA A 103 -9.70 -15.40 14.18
C ALA A 103 -9.60 -14.16 15.07
N ALA A 104 -8.39 -13.66 15.33
CA ALA A 104 -8.16 -12.42 16.06
C ALA A 104 -8.77 -11.21 15.34
N ILE A 105 -8.50 -11.04 14.04
CA ILE A 105 -9.08 -9.97 13.22
C ILE A 105 -10.62 -10.07 13.21
N ARG A 106 -11.19 -11.27 13.07
CA ARG A 106 -12.65 -11.47 13.12
C ARG A 106 -13.24 -11.13 14.49
N ALA A 107 -12.55 -11.45 15.58
CA ALA A 107 -13.02 -11.14 16.93
C ALA A 107 -13.08 -9.63 17.18
N LEU A 108 -12.12 -8.89 16.61
CA LEU A 108 -12.01 -7.44 16.76
C LEU A 108 -12.94 -6.66 15.83
N ARG A 109 -13.32 -7.20 14.67
CA ARG A 109 -14.17 -6.49 13.67
C ARG A 109 -15.50 -5.92 14.18
N ARG A 110 -16.01 -6.39 15.33
CA ARG A 110 -17.27 -5.90 15.93
C ARG A 110 -17.11 -4.64 16.79
N GLY A 111 -15.89 -4.26 17.13
CA GLY A 111 -15.59 -3.10 17.95
C GLY A 111 -14.68 -2.10 17.23
N ASP A 112 -14.56 -0.92 17.80
CA ASP A 112 -13.66 0.13 17.32
C ASP A 112 -12.28 -0.02 17.95
N HIS A 113 -11.48 -0.92 17.39
CA HIS A 113 -10.14 -1.23 17.91
C HIS A 113 -9.07 -0.65 17.00
N TYR A 114 -8.24 0.24 17.55
CA TYR A 114 -7.21 0.95 16.78
C TYR A 114 -6.20 0.01 16.12
N ILE A 115 -5.93 -1.16 16.70
CA ILE A 115 -5.09 -2.20 16.08
C ILE A 115 -5.60 -2.66 14.70
N LEU A 116 -6.91 -2.52 14.41
CA LEU A 116 -7.45 -2.78 13.08
C LEU A 116 -7.07 -1.70 12.07
N VAL A 117 -6.93 -0.45 12.50
CA VAL A 117 -6.39 0.65 11.68
C VAL A 117 -4.92 0.38 11.38
N LEU A 118 -4.14 -0.01 12.40
CA LEU A 118 -2.73 -0.40 12.25
C LEU A 118 -2.52 -1.59 11.32
N TRP A 119 -3.46 -2.54 11.28
CA TRP A 119 -3.46 -3.62 10.29
C TRP A 119 -3.94 -3.17 8.91
N GLY A 120 -4.95 -2.31 8.88
CA GLY A 120 -5.70 -1.90 7.70
C GLY A 120 -5.01 -0.84 6.85
N HIS A 121 -3.90 -0.24 7.30
CA HIS A 121 -3.05 0.55 6.45
C HIS A 121 -2.24 -0.37 5.53
N PRO A 122 -2.57 -0.49 4.22
CA PRO A 122 -1.49 -0.67 3.28
C PRO A 122 -0.58 0.52 3.56
N LEU A 123 0.66 0.25 3.96
CA LEU A 123 1.73 1.22 3.79
C LEU A 123 1.50 1.77 2.38
N LYS A 124 1.02 3.01 2.25
CA LYS A 124 1.17 3.75 1.01
C LYS A 124 2.67 3.89 0.90
N LYS A 125 3.34 2.84 0.39
CA LYS A 125 4.55 3.01 -0.37
C LYS A 125 4.14 4.10 -1.33
N ALA A 126 4.68 5.31 -1.18
CA ALA A 126 4.64 6.29 -2.24
C ALA A 126 5.20 5.52 -3.44
N SER A 127 4.28 4.98 -4.24
CA SER A 127 4.66 3.87 -5.09
C SER A 127 5.45 4.53 -6.19
N LEU A 128 6.62 4.00 -6.52
CA LEU A 128 7.38 4.48 -7.68
C LEU A 128 6.45 4.65 -8.89
N ARG A 129 5.46 3.77 -9.02
CA ARG A 129 4.33 3.84 -9.96
C ARG A 129 3.49 5.13 -9.90
N GLU A 130 3.15 5.66 -8.73
CA GLU A 130 2.44 6.96 -8.61
C GLU A 130 3.32 8.13 -9.05
N TRP A 131 4.62 8.10 -8.69
CA TRP A 131 5.56 9.14 -9.10
C TRP A 131 5.83 9.10 -10.60
N PHE A 132 5.98 7.90 -11.18
CA PHE A 132 6.09 7.68 -12.61
C PHE A 132 4.80 8.01 -13.36
N ALA A 133 3.62 7.68 -12.82
CA ALA A 133 2.35 8.05 -13.42
C ALA A 133 2.19 9.58 -13.48
N MET A 134 2.58 10.29 -12.42
CA MET A 134 2.62 11.75 -12.41
C MET A 134 3.65 12.31 -13.41
N ALA A 135 4.84 11.72 -13.49
CA ALA A 135 5.85 12.13 -14.46
C ALA A 135 5.40 11.91 -15.91
N VAL A 136 4.77 10.78 -16.21
CA VAL A 136 4.18 10.48 -17.53
C VAL A 136 3.05 11.43 -17.85
N LEU A 137 2.18 11.75 -16.89
CA LEU A 137 1.10 12.73 -17.07
C LEU A 137 1.64 14.13 -17.36
N VAL A 138 2.63 14.60 -16.60
CA VAL A 138 3.28 15.90 -16.82
C VAL A 138 3.96 15.92 -18.18
N LEU A 139 4.68 14.86 -18.56
CA LEU A 139 5.28 14.75 -19.89
C LEU A 139 4.22 14.77 -20.99
N PHE A 140 3.10 14.07 -20.82
CA PHE A 140 2.00 14.05 -21.77
C PHE A 140 1.33 15.43 -21.93
N LEU A 141 1.30 16.25 -20.88
CA LEU A 141 0.80 17.62 -20.93
C LEU A 141 1.81 18.59 -21.54
N LEU A 142 3.11 18.40 -21.29
CA LEU A 142 4.18 19.27 -21.78
C LEU A 142 4.60 18.95 -23.22
N MET A 143 4.52 17.70 -23.64
CA MET A 143 4.95 17.24 -24.96
C MET A 143 4.19 17.92 -26.12
N PRO A 144 2.86 18.12 -26.08
CA PRO A 144 2.12 18.98 -27.00
C PRO A 144 2.69 20.38 -27.14
N PHE A 145 3.06 21.01 -26.03
CA PHE A 145 3.59 22.36 -26.01
C PHE A 145 5.00 22.41 -26.60
N LEU A 146 5.83 21.41 -26.29
CA LEU A 146 7.17 21.25 -26.85
C LEU A 146 7.13 20.99 -28.37
N VAL A 147 6.25 20.09 -28.82
CA VAL A 147 6.05 19.81 -30.24
C VAL A 147 5.51 21.05 -30.95
N ALA A 148 4.55 21.75 -30.35
CA ALA A 148 4.06 23.02 -30.88
C ALA A 148 5.17 24.07 -30.99
N MET A 149 6.05 24.18 -30.00
CA MET A 149 7.19 25.10 -30.04
C MET A 149 8.21 24.76 -31.14
N LEU A 150 8.36 23.48 -31.48
CA LEU A 150 9.28 23.01 -32.53
C LEU A 150 8.68 23.04 -33.94
N VAL A 151 7.36 22.87 -34.05
CA VAL A 151 6.61 22.73 -35.31
C VAL A 151 5.89 24.01 -35.71
N PHE A 152 5.43 24.86 -34.80
CA PHE A 152 4.79 26.10 -35.24
C PHE A 152 5.86 27.14 -35.59
N PRO A 153 5.69 27.87 -36.71
CA PRO A 153 6.59 28.95 -37.05
C PRO A 153 6.64 29.94 -35.90
N ARG A 154 7.86 30.36 -35.56
CA ARG A 154 8.03 31.49 -34.65
C ARG A 154 7.35 32.72 -35.26
N ARG A 155 7.08 33.73 -34.42
CA ARG A 155 6.36 34.94 -34.82
C ARG A 155 7.05 35.72 -35.96
N ASP A 156 8.33 35.45 -36.19
CA ASP A 156 9.17 35.95 -37.28
C ASP A 156 9.04 35.16 -38.60
N GLY A 157 8.20 34.10 -38.63
CA GLY A 157 7.98 33.23 -39.79
C GLY A 157 9.02 32.13 -39.97
N THR A 158 10.01 32.03 -39.08
CA THR A 158 11.09 31.04 -39.20
C THR A 158 10.74 29.72 -38.48
N TRP A 159 11.09 28.59 -39.10
CA TRP A 159 10.95 27.28 -38.49
C TRP A 159 12.26 26.86 -37.81
N PRO A 160 12.26 26.44 -36.53
CA PRO A 160 13.48 26.10 -35.80
C PRO A 160 14.34 25.00 -36.45
N LEU A 161 13.72 24.09 -37.22
CA LEU A 161 14.35 22.92 -37.82
C LEU A 161 14.40 22.96 -39.36
N GLN A 162 14.17 24.13 -39.95
CA GLN A 162 14.04 24.29 -41.41
C GLN A 162 15.27 23.79 -42.20
N ASN A 163 16.45 23.80 -41.60
CA ASN A 163 17.70 23.39 -42.24
C ASN A 163 17.98 21.88 -42.19
N TYR A 164 17.21 21.09 -41.42
CA TYR A 164 17.50 19.68 -41.17
C TYR A 164 16.42 18.71 -41.64
N VAL A 165 15.19 19.18 -41.87
CA VAL A 165 14.05 18.31 -42.21
C VAL A 165 13.15 18.99 -43.25
N PRO A 166 12.79 18.33 -44.36
CA PRO A 166 11.86 18.89 -45.33
C PRO A 166 10.49 19.12 -44.67
N VAL A 167 9.89 20.29 -44.90
CA VAL A 167 8.66 20.73 -44.22
C VAL A 167 7.53 19.74 -44.51
N PRO A 168 7.06 18.95 -43.54
CA PRO A 168 5.93 18.07 -43.76
C PRO A 168 4.68 18.91 -43.97
N ASN A 169 3.71 18.40 -44.73
CA ASN A 169 2.45 19.10 -44.93
C ASN A 169 1.80 19.38 -43.55
N PRO A 170 1.55 20.65 -43.18
CA PRO A 170 1.09 21.01 -41.84
C PRO A 170 -0.24 20.35 -41.47
N ARG A 171 -1.11 20.10 -42.46
CA ARG A 171 -2.39 19.40 -42.25
C ARG A 171 -2.19 17.92 -41.88
N PHE A 172 -1.17 17.29 -42.45
CA PHE A 172 -0.81 15.91 -42.13
C PHE A 172 -0.30 15.79 -40.69
N LEU A 173 0.56 16.73 -40.26
CA LEU A 173 1.07 16.74 -38.89
C LEU A 173 -0.05 16.99 -37.87
N GLN A 174 -0.97 17.92 -38.18
CA GLN A 174 -2.14 18.20 -37.35
C GLN A 174 -3.06 16.97 -37.23
N ALA A 175 -3.32 16.28 -38.35
CA ALA A 175 -4.14 15.07 -38.35
C ALA A 175 -3.49 13.93 -37.56
N LEU A 176 -2.18 13.71 -37.72
CA LEU A 176 -1.42 12.71 -36.96
C LEU A 176 -1.45 13.01 -35.46
N PHE A 177 -1.25 14.26 -35.09
CA PHE A 177 -1.27 14.71 -33.69
C PHE A 177 -2.66 14.55 -33.06
N ALA A 178 -3.72 14.95 -33.76
CA ALA A 178 -5.10 14.76 -33.30
C ALA A 178 -5.44 13.28 -33.14
N LEU A 179 -4.99 12.43 -34.06
CA LEU A 179 -5.21 10.98 -34.02
C LEU A 179 -4.46 10.33 -32.85
N LEU A 180 -3.25 10.80 -32.52
CA LEU A 180 -2.50 10.35 -31.34
C LEU A 180 -3.20 10.75 -30.03
N ILE A 181 -3.71 11.98 -29.92
CA ILE A 181 -4.47 12.42 -28.73
C ILE A 181 -5.76 11.59 -28.59
N ILE A 182 -6.53 11.46 -29.66
CA ILE A 182 -7.79 10.69 -29.66
C ILE A 182 -7.52 9.21 -29.35
N GLY A 183 -6.48 8.63 -29.93
CA GLY A 183 -6.06 7.24 -29.67
C GLY A 183 -5.62 7.03 -28.23
N GLY A 184 -4.84 7.95 -27.66
CA GLY A 184 -4.43 7.92 -26.26
C GLY A 184 -5.60 8.04 -25.29
N PHE A 185 -6.63 8.82 -25.65
CA PHE A 185 -7.83 9.00 -24.83
C PHE A 185 -8.81 7.83 -24.91
N LEU A 186 -8.99 7.24 -26.09
CA LEU A 186 -9.92 6.12 -26.31
C LEU A 186 -9.36 4.77 -25.85
N PHE A 187 -8.04 4.60 -25.86
CA PHE A 187 -7.40 3.33 -25.53
C PHE A 187 -6.33 3.46 -24.43
N PRO A 188 -6.67 3.98 -23.24
CA PRO A 188 -5.70 4.17 -22.16
C PRO A 188 -5.04 2.84 -21.77
N LYS A 189 -5.81 1.74 -21.80
CA LYS A 189 -5.29 0.40 -21.50
C LYS A 189 -4.17 -0.04 -22.45
N VAL A 190 -4.19 0.34 -23.72
CA VAL A 190 -3.14 -0.02 -24.68
C VAL A 190 -1.85 0.76 -24.42
N LEU A 191 -1.97 2.00 -23.95
CA LEU A 191 -0.84 2.86 -23.61
C LEU A 191 -0.17 2.43 -22.29
N PHE A 192 -0.95 1.99 -21.30
CA PHE A 192 -0.44 1.58 -19.99
C PHE A 192 -0.05 0.10 -19.89
N TRP A 193 -0.54 -0.76 -20.79
CA TRP A 193 -0.21 -2.21 -20.81
C TRP A 193 1.31 -2.52 -20.86
N PRO A 194 2.15 -1.82 -21.65
CA PRO A 194 3.59 -2.04 -21.65
C PRO A 194 4.25 -1.60 -20.34
N LEU A 195 3.76 -0.51 -19.74
CA LEU A 195 4.23 0.00 -18.45
C LEU A 195 3.92 -0.98 -17.33
N ASP A 196 2.71 -1.53 -17.27
CA ASP A 196 2.32 -2.52 -16.27
C ASP A 196 3.24 -3.76 -16.33
N ARG A 197 3.53 -4.28 -17.54
CA ARG A 197 4.49 -5.39 -17.70
C ARG A 197 5.91 -5.05 -17.29
N PHE A 198 6.35 -3.82 -17.55
CA PHE A 198 7.68 -3.36 -17.17
C PHE A 198 7.80 -3.29 -15.63
N PHE A 199 6.78 -2.76 -14.94
CA PHE A 199 6.78 -2.72 -13.48
C PHE A 199 6.73 -4.12 -12.85
N ASP A 200 5.93 -5.04 -13.40
CA ASP A 200 5.92 -6.45 -12.98
C ASP A 200 7.31 -7.10 -13.10
N PHE A 201 8.08 -6.73 -14.12
CA PHE A 201 9.45 -7.21 -14.31
C PHE A 201 10.43 -6.61 -13.28
N ILE A 202 10.34 -5.30 -13.02
CA ILE A 202 11.17 -4.63 -12.01
C ILE A 202 10.90 -5.18 -10.62
N ASP A 203 9.64 -5.39 -10.24
CA ASP A 203 9.29 -5.96 -8.94
C ASP A 203 9.89 -7.37 -8.76
N ARG A 204 9.89 -8.20 -9.82
CA ARG A 204 10.55 -9.52 -9.82
C ARG A 204 12.07 -9.43 -9.66
N LEU A 205 12.72 -8.43 -10.27
CA LEU A 205 14.17 -8.21 -10.10
C LEU A 205 14.52 -7.77 -8.68
N VAL A 206 13.70 -6.90 -8.09
CA VAL A 206 13.88 -6.42 -6.71
C VAL A 206 13.63 -7.57 -5.72
N GLU A 207 12.66 -8.43 -5.97
CA GLU A 207 12.39 -9.62 -5.15
C GLU A 207 13.49 -10.68 -5.32
N GLY A 208 13.98 -10.90 -6.54
CA GLY A 208 15.06 -11.85 -6.83
C GLY A 208 16.42 -11.46 -6.22
N LYS A 209 16.68 -10.16 -6.03
CA LYS A 209 17.91 -9.69 -5.36
C LYS A 209 17.92 -9.96 -3.85
N LYS A 210 16.77 -10.26 -3.24
CA LYS A 210 16.69 -10.58 -1.79
C LYS A 210 16.92 -12.06 -1.47
N THR A 211 17.09 -12.91 -2.48
CA THR A 211 17.24 -14.37 -2.31
C THR A 211 18.64 -14.89 -2.60
N GLU A 212 19.64 -14.02 -2.72
CA GLU A 212 21.04 -14.46 -2.77
C GLU A 212 21.55 -14.58 -1.33
N PRO A 213 21.78 -15.80 -0.80
CA PRO A 213 22.42 -15.95 0.50
C PRO A 213 23.89 -15.52 0.35
N GLU A 214 24.31 -14.54 1.15
CA GLU A 214 25.74 -14.29 1.35
C GLU A 214 26.36 -15.57 1.93
N HIS A 215 27.24 -16.17 1.13
CA HIS A 215 28.15 -17.24 1.54
C HIS A 215 29.33 -16.66 2.32
#